data_AF-A0A2M8BVN8-F1
#
_entry.id   AF-A0A2M8BVN8-F1
#
_cell.length_a   1.000
_cell.length_b   1.000
_cell.length_c   1.000
_cell.angle_alpha   90.00
_cell.angle_beta   90.00
_cell.angle_gamma   90.00
#
_symmetry.space_group_name_H-M   'P 1'
#
loop_
_entity.id
_entity.type
_entity.pdbx_description
1 polymer ?
#
loop_
_entity_poly.entity_id
_entity_poly.type
_entity_poly.pdbx_seq_one_letter_code
_entity_poly.pdbx_strand_id
1 'polypeptide(L)'
;MQAENTKDTNHLYAFVEEKADQVTNWLYRKIKKGPLGHGHFSMIVGNSCSGKSLVLIKLQELLKESGGIEKPYVFCQPLVDRNDLITGVIRSRNNKRMEAVSFDTKEKIEQIFHDHDIVVVDEIQLTPHDLQSFFLKELHLFLDRGGLFIAAGLDYNSLGGEFIFSALLKSRSHKIHRLYSLCNMCGKPADRFDQRLINGIPANINMPDFVGPTDSITYEPRCSDCLIVKK
;
A
#
# COMPACT_ATOMS: atom_id res chain seq x y z
N MET A 1 13.00 -15.05 29.13
CA MET A 1 11.79 -14.63 28.39
C MET A 1 12.00 -13.49 27.37
N GLN A 2 13.15 -12.80 27.29
CA GLN A 2 13.38 -11.77 26.25
C GLN A 2 14.13 -12.26 24.99
N ALA A 3 14.77 -13.43 25.05
CA ALA A 3 15.61 -13.96 23.96
C ALA A 3 14.89 -14.82 22.90
N GLU A 4 13.73 -15.41 23.22
CA GLU A 4 12.91 -16.17 22.25
C GLU A 4 12.09 -15.24 21.35
N ASN A 5 11.58 -14.13 21.91
CA ASN A 5 10.74 -13.16 21.20
C ASN A 5 11.52 -12.41 20.08
N THR A 6 12.84 -12.31 20.19
CA THR A 6 13.69 -11.61 19.21
C THR A 6 14.01 -12.46 17.97
N LYS A 7 14.10 -13.79 18.10
CA LYS A 7 14.35 -14.70 16.96
C LYS A 7 13.12 -14.83 16.05
N ASP A 8 11.93 -14.96 16.64
CA ASP A 8 10.68 -15.00 15.87
C ASP A 8 10.41 -13.68 15.16
N THR A 9 10.66 -12.56 15.82
CA THR A 9 10.53 -11.22 15.21
C THR A 9 11.48 -11.06 14.01
N ASN A 10 12.74 -11.50 14.11
CA ASN A 10 13.68 -11.44 12.98
C ASN A 10 13.25 -12.32 11.79
N HIS A 11 12.72 -13.52 12.05
CA HIS A 11 12.23 -14.39 10.98
C HIS A 11 10.96 -13.84 10.30
N LEU A 12 10.06 -13.23 11.08
CA LEU A 12 8.87 -12.51 10.60
C LEU A 12 9.23 -11.40 9.61
N TYR A 13 10.27 -10.60 9.94
CA TYR A 13 10.75 -9.53 9.08
C TYR A 13 11.40 -10.07 7.80
N ALA A 14 12.26 -11.10 7.89
CA ALA A 14 12.93 -11.68 6.72
C ALA A 14 11.93 -12.19 5.66
N PHE A 15 10.84 -12.84 6.10
CA PHE A 15 9.77 -13.29 5.20
C PHE A 15 9.12 -12.14 4.41
N VAL A 16 8.79 -11.04 5.10
CA VAL A 16 8.18 -9.86 4.47
C VAL A 16 9.15 -9.19 3.51
N GLU A 17 10.44 -9.10 3.88
CA GLU A 17 11.47 -8.52 3.02
C GLU A 17 11.66 -9.33 1.73
N GLU A 18 11.72 -10.66 1.82
CA GLU A 18 11.88 -11.52 0.64
C GLU A 18 10.71 -11.34 -0.34
N LYS A 19 9.47 -11.29 0.17
CA LYS A 19 8.28 -11.05 -0.66
C LYS A 19 8.30 -9.66 -1.27
N ALA A 20 8.73 -8.65 -0.52
CA ALA A 20 8.88 -7.31 -1.03
C ALA A 20 9.93 -7.26 -2.15
N ASP A 21 11.06 -7.95 -2.01
CA ASP A 21 12.11 -8.02 -3.05
C ASP A 21 11.61 -8.69 -4.33
N GLN A 22 10.84 -9.76 -4.23
CA GLN A 22 10.25 -10.44 -5.39
C GLN A 22 9.33 -9.50 -6.19
N VAL A 23 8.44 -8.78 -5.50
CA VAL A 23 7.52 -7.83 -6.15
C VAL A 23 8.28 -6.64 -6.72
N THR A 24 9.23 -6.08 -5.96
CA THR A 24 10.07 -4.94 -6.38
C THR A 24 10.82 -5.28 -7.67
N ASN A 25 11.49 -6.42 -7.71
CA ASN A 25 12.24 -6.86 -8.91
C ASN A 25 11.32 -7.07 -10.12
N TRP A 26 10.11 -7.58 -9.89
CA TRP A 26 9.12 -7.74 -10.96
C TRP A 26 8.69 -6.38 -11.52
N LEU A 27 8.33 -5.44 -10.65
CA LEU A 27 7.90 -4.08 -11.03
C LEU A 27 9.02 -3.36 -11.78
N TYR A 28 10.23 -3.39 -11.25
CA TYR A 28 11.40 -2.78 -11.87
C TYR A 28 11.64 -3.33 -13.30
N ARG A 29 11.60 -4.66 -13.48
CA ARG A 29 11.71 -5.29 -14.81
C ARG A 29 10.58 -4.86 -15.74
N LYS A 30 9.36 -4.71 -15.21
CA LYS A 30 8.21 -4.25 -15.98
C LYS A 30 8.37 -2.80 -16.44
N ILE A 31 8.87 -1.92 -15.56
CA ILE A 31 9.15 -0.52 -15.90
C ILE A 31 10.24 -0.44 -16.96
N LYS A 32 11.35 -1.19 -16.80
CA LYS A 32 12.46 -1.22 -17.76
C LYS A 32 12.05 -1.69 -19.15
N LYS A 33 11.14 -2.68 -19.24
CA LYS A 33 10.60 -3.12 -20.53
C LYS A 33 9.67 -2.09 -21.18
N GLY A 34 9.07 -1.20 -20.39
CA GLY A 34 8.02 -0.30 -20.84
C GLY A 34 6.75 -1.03 -21.30
N PRO A 35 5.70 -0.29 -21.66
CA PRO A 35 4.54 -0.85 -22.34
C PRO A 35 4.85 -1.09 -23.83
N LEU A 36 4.44 -2.25 -24.37
CA LEU A 36 4.48 -2.57 -25.81
C LEU A 36 3.14 -2.16 -26.44
N GLY A 37 2.77 -0.88 -26.35
CA GLY A 37 1.45 -0.36 -26.75
C GLY A 37 0.76 0.36 -25.58
N HIS A 38 -0.37 -0.16 -25.12
CA HIS A 38 -1.13 0.40 -23.99
C HIS A 38 -0.35 0.32 -22.67
N GLY A 39 -0.68 1.24 -21.75
CA GLY A 39 -0.08 1.36 -20.43
C GLY A 39 -0.25 0.12 -19.55
N HIS A 40 0.31 0.17 -18.35
CA HIS A 40 0.22 -0.94 -17.41
C HIS A 40 -0.21 -0.46 -16.03
N PHE A 41 -1.05 -1.25 -15.38
CA PHE A 41 -1.49 -1.01 -14.01
C PHE A 41 -1.19 -2.24 -13.15
N SER A 42 -0.31 -2.06 -12.15
CA SER A 42 -0.09 -3.00 -11.06
C SER A 42 -0.72 -2.52 -9.75
N MET A 43 -1.48 -3.39 -9.09
CA MET A 43 -1.99 -3.15 -7.73
C MET A 43 -1.25 -4.03 -6.73
N ILE A 44 -0.76 -3.46 -5.64
CA ILE A 44 -0.11 -4.14 -4.51
C ILE A 44 -1.03 -4.07 -3.32
N VAL A 45 -1.40 -5.23 -2.77
CA VAL A 45 -2.39 -5.32 -1.70
C VAL A 45 -1.94 -6.26 -0.60
N GLY A 46 -2.47 -6.05 0.60
CA GLY A 46 -2.16 -6.83 1.78
C GLY A 46 -2.41 -6.05 3.06
N ASN A 47 -2.34 -6.74 4.20
CA ASN A 47 -2.54 -6.13 5.52
C ASN A 47 -1.47 -5.08 5.88
N SER A 48 -1.66 -4.37 6.99
CA SER A 48 -0.83 -3.22 7.40
C SER A 48 0.66 -3.55 7.65
N CYS A 49 1.01 -4.84 7.83
CA CYS A 49 2.38 -5.32 8.05
C CYS A 49 2.97 -6.10 6.86
N SER A 50 2.29 -6.14 5.71
CA SER A 50 2.69 -7.01 4.59
C SER A 50 3.87 -6.50 3.75
N GLY A 51 4.43 -5.32 4.06
CA GLY A 51 5.58 -4.76 3.32
C GLY A 51 5.22 -3.99 2.04
N LYS A 52 3.97 -3.52 1.88
CA LYS A 52 3.55 -2.73 0.71
C LYS A 52 4.42 -1.49 0.46
N SER A 53 4.54 -0.62 1.46
CA SER A 53 5.38 0.59 1.36
C SER A 53 6.87 0.24 1.21
N LEU A 54 7.31 -0.90 1.76
CA LEU A 54 8.68 -1.38 1.59
C LEU A 54 8.99 -1.73 0.12
N VAL A 55 8.04 -2.31 -0.62
CA VAL A 55 8.17 -2.51 -2.07
C VAL A 55 8.40 -1.17 -2.77
N LEU A 56 7.63 -0.15 -2.44
CA LEU A 56 7.74 1.17 -3.09
C LEU A 56 9.09 1.83 -2.78
N ILE A 57 9.54 1.77 -1.53
CA ILE A 57 10.84 2.30 -1.11
C ILE A 57 11.98 1.59 -1.85
N LYS A 58 11.99 0.25 -1.86
CA LYS A 58 13.01 -0.53 -2.58
C LYS A 58 12.93 -0.29 -4.10
N LEU A 59 11.74 -0.06 -4.64
CA LEU A 59 11.57 0.29 -6.05
C LEU A 59 12.21 1.66 -6.35
N GLN A 60 12.04 2.65 -5.47
CA GLN A 60 12.71 3.94 -5.62
C GLN A 60 14.24 3.80 -5.55
N GLU A 61 14.76 3.03 -4.58
CA GLU A 61 16.19 2.72 -4.46
C GLU A 61 16.73 2.16 -5.80
N LEU A 62 16.08 1.13 -6.37
CA LEU A 62 16.50 0.55 -7.65
C LEU A 62 16.40 1.51 -8.84
N LEU A 63 15.37 2.35 -8.89
CA LEU A 63 15.20 3.35 -9.96
C LEU A 63 16.31 4.40 -9.92
N LYS A 64 16.79 4.79 -8.73
CA LYS A 64 17.91 5.73 -8.55
C LYS A 64 19.26 5.09 -8.89
N GLU A 65 19.52 3.87 -8.40
CA GLU A 65 20.82 3.20 -8.56
C GLU A 65 21.12 2.76 -9.99
N SER A 66 20.09 2.36 -10.73
CA SER A 66 20.28 1.70 -12.02
C SER A 66 20.62 2.64 -13.19
N GLY A 67 20.57 3.96 -12.99
CA GLY A 67 21.01 4.98 -13.96
C GLY A 67 20.34 4.96 -15.35
N GLY A 68 19.34 4.11 -15.59
CA GLY A 68 18.87 3.76 -16.93
C GLY A 68 17.36 3.90 -17.16
N ILE A 69 16.64 4.55 -16.24
CA ILE A 69 15.23 4.89 -16.46
C ILE A 69 15.13 6.40 -16.61
N GLU A 70 15.09 6.87 -17.85
CA GLU A 70 14.97 8.29 -18.20
C GLU A 70 13.53 8.81 -18.14
N LYS A 71 12.55 7.89 -17.96
CA LYS A 71 11.13 8.24 -17.86
C LYS A 71 10.85 9.03 -16.58
N PRO A 72 10.16 10.18 -16.65
CA PRO A 72 9.76 10.91 -15.45
C PRO A 72 8.87 10.02 -14.57
N TYR A 73 9.23 9.89 -13.30
CA TYR A 73 8.47 9.08 -12.34
C TYR A 73 8.19 9.86 -11.06
N VAL A 74 7.05 9.55 -10.44
CA VAL A 74 6.65 10.14 -9.17
C VAL A 74 6.12 9.08 -8.22
N PHE A 75 6.49 9.23 -6.96
CA PHE A 75 5.87 8.52 -5.86
C PHE A 75 4.99 9.50 -5.11
N CYS A 76 3.78 9.10 -4.79
CA CYS A 76 2.78 9.95 -4.20
C CYS A 76 1.87 9.21 -3.22
N GLN A 77 1.10 9.96 -2.46
CA GLN A 77 0.13 9.45 -1.49
C GLN A 77 -1.02 10.45 -1.32
N PRO A 78 -2.23 10.01 -0.97
CA PRO A 78 -3.29 10.94 -0.57
C PRO A 78 -2.86 11.79 0.63
N LEU A 79 -3.19 13.08 0.62
CA LEU A 79 -3.10 13.92 1.81
C LEU A 79 -4.39 13.72 2.62
N VAL A 80 -4.22 13.27 3.86
CA VAL A 80 -5.32 13.08 4.80
C VAL A 80 -4.89 13.54 6.19
N ASP A 81 -5.84 14.03 6.98
CA ASP A 81 -5.60 14.46 8.35
C ASP A 81 -5.44 13.25 9.27
N ARG A 82 -4.20 12.74 9.36
CA ARG A 82 -3.82 11.56 10.15
C ARG A 82 -2.43 11.72 10.73
N ASN A 83 -2.32 11.59 12.05
CA ASN A 83 -1.04 11.72 12.77
C ASN A 83 0.01 10.66 12.41
N ASP A 84 -0.43 9.50 11.91
CA ASP A 84 0.48 8.42 11.53
C ASP A 84 1.07 8.54 10.13
N LEU A 85 0.53 9.47 9.33
CA LEU A 85 0.99 9.80 7.98
C LEU A 85 1.71 11.15 8.00
N ILE A 86 2.82 11.21 7.25
CA ILE A 86 3.65 12.40 7.17
C ILE A 86 3.49 12.98 5.77
N THR A 87 3.02 14.22 5.68
CA THR A 87 2.89 14.94 4.40
C THR A 87 4.21 14.91 3.65
N GLY A 88 4.14 14.52 2.37
CA GLY A 88 5.31 14.44 1.49
C GLY A 88 6.29 13.29 1.77
N VAL A 89 5.94 12.32 2.62
CA VAL A 89 6.83 11.19 2.95
C VAL A 89 6.06 9.87 2.98
N ILE A 90 6.53 8.89 2.21
CA ILE A 90 6.14 7.48 2.36
C ILE A 90 7.09 6.83 3.37
N ARG A 91 6.53 6.15 4.37
CA ARG A 91 7.29 5.47 5.44
C ARG A 91 6.82 4.04 5.59
N SER A 92 7.76 3.12 5.71
CA SER A 92 7.47 1.73 6.07
C SER A 92 7.70 1.49 7.57
N ARG A 93 7.15 0.38 8.09
CA ARG A 93 7.22 0.04 9.52
C ARG A 93 8.64 -0.30 10.00
N ASN A 94 9.61 -0.55 9.12
CA ASN A 94 11.02 -0.74 9.49
C ASN A 94 11.82 0.58 9.52
N ASN A 95 11.12 1.71 9.66
CA ASN A 95 11.68 3.07 9.69
C ASN A 95 12.38 3.53 8.40
N LYS A 96 12.36 2.74 7.32
CA LYS A 96 12.73 3.27 5.99
C LYS A 96 11.69 4.27 5.52
N ARG A 97 12.16 5.34 4.88
CA ARG A 97 11.33 6.43 4.37
C ARG A 97 11.85 6.94 3.03
N MET A 98 10.96 7.55 2.26
CA MET A 98 11.28 8.23 1.02
C MET A 98 10.39 9.46 0.82
N GLU A 99 10.92 10.45 0.12
CA GLU A 99 10.14 11.62 -0.32
C GLU A 99 9.06 11.20 -1.32
N ALA A 100 7.90 11.84 -1.20
CA ALA A 100 6.72 11.60 -2.03
C ALA A 100 5.95 12.91 -2.23
N VAL A 101 5.07 12.95 -3.24
CA VAL A 101 4.14 14.05 -3.46
C VAL A 101 2.80 13.72 -2.81
N SER A 102 2.26 14.62 -2.00
CA SER A 102 0.91 14.47 -1.45
C SER A 102 -0.14 15.15 -2.33
N PHE A 103 -1.35 14.57 -2.43
CA PHE A 103 -2.46 15.14 -3.19
C PHE A 103 -3.81 15.10 -2.45
N ASP A 104 -4.56 16.18 -2.56
CA ASP A 104 -5.92 16.39 -2.03
C ASP A 104 -6.82 17.18 -2.99
N THR A 105 -6.34 17.53 -4.18
CA THR A 105 -7.12 18.28 -5.17
C THR A 105 -7.09 17.62 -6.54
N LYS A 106 -8.06 17.98 -7.39
CA LYS A 106 -8.14 17.50 -8.77
C LYS A 106 -6.96 18.02 -9.59
N GLU A 107 -6.61 19.29 -9.42
CA GLU A 107 -5.49 19.94 -10.11
C GLU A 107 -4.18 19.21 -9.80
N LYS A 108 -3.99 18.78 -8.54
CA LYS A 108 -2.78 18.05 -8.17
C LYS A 108 -2.75 16.64 -8.76
N ILE A 109 -3.89 15.95 -8.78
CA ILE A 109 -4.03 14.63 -9.43
C ILE A 109 -3.73 14.75 -10.93
N GLU A 110 -4.35 15.71 -11.61
CA GLU A 110 -4.13 15.99 -13.05
C GLU A 110 -2.65 16.25 -13.34
N GLN A 111 -2.02 17.15 -12.57
CA GLN A 111 -0.60 17.44 -12.70
C GLN A 111 0.27 16.19 -12.54
N ILE A 112 0.02 15.37 -11.51
CA ILE A 112 0.74 14.11 -11.27
C ILE A 112 0.65 13.19 -12.49
N PHE A 113 -0.56 12.98 -13.01
CA PHE A 113 -0.78 12.08 -14.15
C PHE A 113 -0.31 12.66 -15.48
N HIS A 114 -0.24 13.99 -15.64
CA HIS A 114 0.21 14.63 -16.87
C HIS A 114 1.75 14.70 -16.97
N ASP A 115 2.42 15.06 -15.89
CA ASP A 115 3.85 15.41 -15.90
C ASP A 115 4.80 14.20 -15.79
N HIS A 116 4.26 13.00 -15.58
CA HIS A 116 5.05 11.78 -15.34
C HIS A 116 4.63 10.65 -16.27
N ASP A 117 5.51 9.68 -16.52
CA ASP A 117 5.21 8.46 -17.28
C ASP A 117 5.06 7.23 -16.36
N ILE A 118 5.54 7.35 -15.12
CA ILE A 118 5.40 6.33 -14.08
C ILE A 118 4.82 7.01 -12.84
N VAL A 119 3.62 6.59 -12.42
CA VAL A 119 2.95 7.12 -11.23
C VAL A 119 2.80 5.99 -10.23
N VAL A 120 3.37 6.19 -9.04
CA VAL A 120 3.34 5.22 -7.95
C VAL A 120 2.60 5.83 -6.76
N VAL A 121 1.51 5.22 -6.32
CA VAL A 121 0.69 5.74 -5.21
C VAL A 121 0.70 4.76 -4.03
N ASP A 122 1.08 5.22 -2.84
CA ASP A 122 0.87 4.47 -1.60
C ASP A 122 -0.44 4.88 -0.92
N GLU A 123 -0.90 4.04 0.01
CA GLU A 123 -2.09 4.29 0.83
C GLU A 123 -3.34 4.65 -0.01
N ILE A 124 -3.49 4.05 -1.19
CA ILE A 124 -4.53 4.42 -2.17
C ILE A 124 -5.96 4.32 -1.62
N GLN A 125 -6.19 3.45 -0.62
CA GLN A 125 -7.49 3.35 0.05
C GLN A 125 -7.93 4.65 0.74
N LEU A 126 -7.00 5.58 0.98
CA LEU A 126 -7.23 6.85 1.64
C LEU A 126 -7.57 7.99 0.67
N THR A 127 -7.65 7.72 -0.63
CA THR A 127 -8.08 8.74 -1.61
C THR A 127 -9.48 9.28 -1.24
N PRO A 128 -9.63 10.60 -1.01
CA PRO A 128 -10.92 11.22 -0.68
C PRO A 128 -12.03 10.84 -1.66
N HIS A 129 -13.21 10.51 -1.14
CA HIS A 129 -14.31 9.96 -1.92
C HIS A 129 -14.74 10.87 -3.08
N ASP A 130 -14.76 12.17 -2.87
CA ASP A 130 -15.07 13.21 -3.86
C ASP A 130 -14.03 13.31 -4.99
N LEU A 131 -12.81 12.81 -4.78
CA LEU A 131 -11.75 12.76 -5.79
C LEU A 131 -11.70 11.44 -6.57
N GLN A 132 -12.27 10.36 -6.03
CA GLN A 132 -12.12 9.01 -6.60
C GLN A 132 -12.59 8.89 -8.05
N SER A 133 -13.74 9.51 -8.39
CA SER A 133 -14.25 9.49 -9.76
C SER A 133 -13.33 10.23 -10.73
N PHE A 134 -12.76 11.36 -10.30
CA PHE A 134 -11.81 12.12 -11.10
C PHE A 134 -10.49 11.36 -11.28
N PHE A 135 -9.95 10.80 -10.19
CA PHE A 135 -8.76 9.95 -10.21
C PHE A 135 -8.88 8.81 -11.22
N LEU A 136 -10.03 8.13 -11.27
CA LEU A 136 -10.26 7.03 -12.22
C LEU A 136 -10.27 7.49 -13.68
N LYS A 137 -10.81 8.69 -13.95
CA LYS A 137 -10.78 9.28 -15.28
C LYS A 137 -9.34 9.57 -15.71
N GLU A 138 -8.55 10.22 -14.85
CA GLU A 138 -7.15 10.52 -15.14
C GLU A 138 -6.31 9.24 -15.29
N LEU A 139 -6.55 8.23 -14.45
CA LEU A 139 -5.91 6.93 -14.58
C LEU A 139 -6.22 6.27 -15.94
N HIS A 140 -7.46 6.35 -16.42
CA HIS A 140 -7.82 5.79 -17.72
C HIS A 140 -7.05 6.47 -18.86
N LEU A 141 -7.04 7.80 -18.90
CA LEU A 141 -6.31 8.58 -19.91
C LEU A 141 -4.80 8.31 -19.83
N PHE A 142 -4.27 8.22 -18.62
CA PHE A 142 -2.87 7.90 -18.35
C PHE A 142 -2.48 6.53 -18.91
N LEU A 143 -3.31 5.51 -18.72
CA LEU A 143 -3.07 4.17 -19.25
C LEU A 143 -3.20 4.14 -20.78
N ASP A 144 -4.16 4.86 -21.36
CA ASP A 144 -4.34 4.93 -22.81
C ASP A 144 -3.13 5.55 -23.53
N ARG A 145 -2.49 6.56 -22.92
CA ARG A 145 -1.26 7.17 -23.45
C ARG A 145 0.03 6.38 -23.17
N GLY A 146 -0.06 5.19 -22.59
CA GLY A 146 1.10 4.33 -22.33
C GLY A 146 1.74 4.51 -20.94
N GLY A 147 1.05 5.14 -19.99
CA GLY A 147 1.54 5.32 -18.63
C GLY A 147 1.70 4.02 -17.83
N LEU A 148 2.63 4.03 -16.87
CA LEU A 148 2.85 2.92 -15.94
C LEU A 148 2.36 3.31 -14.55
N PHE A 149 1.21 2.76 -14.14
CA PHE A 149 0.60 3.02 -12.86
C PHE A 149 0.86 1.88 -11.88
N ILE A 150 1.28 2.22 -10.66
CA ILE A 150 1.46 1.28 -9.57
C ILE A 150 0.74 1.84 -8.35
N ALA A 151 -0.20 1.11 -7.77
CA ALA A 151 -0.85 1.51 -6.52
C ALA A 151 -0.61 0.48 -5.43
N ALA A 152 -0.45 0.94 -4.20
CA ALA A 152 -0.36 0.12 -3.00
C ALA A 152 -1.42 0.54 -2.00
N GLY A 153 -2.06 -0.42 -1.34
CA GLY A 153 -3.04 -0.12 -0.31
C GLY A 153 -3.64 -1.34 0.39
N LEU A 154 -4.52 -1.04 1.35
CA LEU A 154 -5.31 -2.06 2.03
C LEU A 154 -6.50 -2.50 1.17
N ASP A 155 -6.82 -3.78 1.26
CA ASP A 155 -8.00 -4.37 0.63
C ASP A 155 -9.22 -4.35 1.54
N TYR A 156 -8.99 -4.72 2.80
CA TYR A 156 -10.02 -4.88 3.81
C TYR A 156 -9.77 -3.93 4.97
N ASN A 157 -10.85 -3.42 5.55
CA ASN A 157 -10.82 -2.77 6.84
C ASN A 157 -10.80 -3.83 7.96
N SER A 158 -10.57 -3.38 9.20
CA SER A 158 -10.47 -4.26 10.37
C SER A 158 -11.77 -4.92 10.79
N LEU A 159 -12.90 -4.51 10.21
CA LEU A 159 -14.23 -5.06 10.47
C LEU A 159 -14.64 -6.09 9.40
N GLY A 160 -13.77 -6.37 8.43
CA GLY A 160 -14.00 -7.32 7.33
C GLY A 160 -14.67 -6.71 6.10
N GLY A 161 -15.00 -5.42 6.11
CA GLY A 161 -15.46 -4.70 4.92
C GLY A 161 -14.32 -4.38 3.97
N GLU A 162 -14.62 -4.11 2.69
CA GLU A 162 -13.61 -3.73 1.71
C GLU A 162 -13.42 -2.20 1.65
N PHE A 163 -12.20 -1.77 1.39
CA PHE A 163 -11.98 -0.41 0.90
C PHE A 163 -12.42 -0.33 -0.55
N ILE A 164 -13.56 0.33 -0.80
CA ILE A 164 -14.22 0.37 -2.11
C ILE A 164 -13.29 0.83 -3.23
N PHE A 165 -12.49 1.86 -2.98
CA PHE A 165 -11.58 2.38 -4.00
C PHE A 165 -10.48 1.37 -4.37
N SER A 166 -9.86 0.74 -3.37
CA SER A 166 -8.91 -0.35 -3.59
C SER A 166 -9.54 -1.53 -4.32
N ALA A 167 -10.77 -1.93 -3.94
CA ALA A 167 -11.51 -3.02 -4.58
C ALA A 167 -11.75 -2.73 -6.07
N LEU A 168 -12.18 -1.52 -6.37
CA LEU A 168 -12.44 -1.05 -7.71
C LEU A 168 -11.15 -0.97 -8.54
N LEU A 169 -10.07 -0.43 -7.97
CA LEU A 169 -8.76 -0.37 -8.61
C LEU A 169 -8.17 -1.76 -8.89
N LYS A 170 -8.28 -2.70 -7.95
CA LYS A 170 -7.91 -4.11 -8.17
C LYS A 170 -8.60 -4.68 -9.41
N SER A 171 -9.91 -4.44 -9.57
CA SER A 171 -10.68 -4.96 -10.71
C SER A 171 -10.23 -4.42 -12.07
N ARG A 172 -9.59 -3.24 -12.08
CA ARG A 172 -9.05 -2.58 -13.29
C ARG A 172 -7.57 -2.84 -13.51
N SER A 173 -6.88 -3.45 -12.54
CA SER A 173 -5.44 -3.69 -12.63
C SER A 173 -5.13 -4.85 -13.56
N HIS A 174 -4.06 -4.70 -14.32
CA HIS A 174 -3.53 -5.75 -15.20
C HIS A 174 -2.78 -6.82 -14.39
N LYS A 175 -2.18 -6.43 -13.26
CA LYS A 175 -1.48 -7.33 -12.35
C LYS A 175 -1.80 -6.98 -10.90
N ILE A 176 -2.19 -7.98 -10.12
CA ILE A 176 -2.33 -7.84 -8.66
C ILE A 176 -1.20 -8.60 -7.98
N HIS A 177 -0.48 -7.92 -7.10
CA HIS A 177 0.51 -8.47 -6.19
C HIS A 177 -0.09 -8.55 -4.78
N ARG A 178 -0.29 -9.77 -4.28
CA ARG A 178 -0.79 -10.02 -2.93
C ARG A 178 0.38 -10.27 -2.01
N LEU A 179 0.62 -9.32 -1.12
CA LEU A 179 1.55 -9.44 -0.02
C LEU A 179 0.78 -9.80 1.24
N TYR A 180 1.44 -10.52 2.13
CA TYR A 180 0.88 -10.87 3.43
C TYR A 180 1.99 -10.91 4.47
N SER A 181 1.61 -10.76 5.73
CA SER A 181 2.50 -10.98 6.88
C SER A 181 2.06 -12.25 7.61
N LEU A 182 2.65 -12.54 8.77
CA LEU A 182 2.18 -13.63 9.61
C LEU A 182 1.27 -13.09 10.71
N CYS A 183 0.37 -13.93 11.19
CA CYS A 183 -0.57 -13.63 12.24
C CYS A 183 0.17 -13.45 13.57
N ASN A 184 -0.06 -12.33 14.24
CA ASN A 184 0.50 -12.04 15.56
C ASN A 184 0.07 -13.03 16.66
N MET A 185 -1.02 -13.79 16.45
CA MET A 185 -1.54 -14.74 17.43
C MET A 185 -1.03 -16.18 17.24
N CYS A 186 -0.85 -16.63 16.00
CA CYS A 186 -0.57 -18.04 15.72
C CYS A 186 0.55 -18.28 14.69
N GLY A 187 1.18 -17.24 14.14
CA GLY A 187 2.26 -17.37 13.15
C GLY A 187 1.84 -17.86 11.76
N LYS A 188 0.58 -18.27 11.55
CA LYS A 188 0.06 -18.61 10.21
C LYS A 188 0.00 -17.38 9.30
N PRO A 189 -0.02 -17.54 7.96
CA PRO A 189 -0.25 -16.42 7.04
C PRO A 189 -1.48 -15.59 7.40
N ALA A 190 -1.30 -14.27 7.48
CA ALA A 190 -2.35 -13.28 7.62
C ALA A 190 -2.47 -12.53 6.29
N ASP A 191 -3.37 -12.97 5.43
CA ASP A 191 -3.45 -12.54 4.03
C ASP A 191 -4.40 -11.37 3.77
N ARG A 192 -5.30 -11.07 4.71
CA ARG A 192 -6.43 -10.16 4.47
C ARG A 192 -6.67 -9.10 5.53
N PHE A 193 -6.65 -9.48 6.80
CA PHE A 193 -7.22 -8.66 7.86
C PHE A 193 -6.17 -8.11 8.83
N ASP A 194 -6.44 -6.89 9.29
CA ASP A 194 -5.83 -6.31 10.48
C ASP A 194 -6.87 -6.35 11.62
N GLN A 195 -6.49 -6.86 12.77
CA GLN A 195 -7.27 -6.69 13.99
C GLN A 195 -7.09 -5.26 14.50
N ARG A 196 -8.19 -4.52 14.62
CA ARG A 196 -8.21 -3.27 15.38
C ARG A 196 -8.31 -3.60 16.87
N LEU A 197 -7.42 -3.00 17.65
CA LEU A 197 -7.39 -3.07 19.10
C LEU A 197 -7.55 -1.67 19.68
N ILE A 198 -8.44 -1.51 20.66
CA ILE A 198 -8.55 -0.30 21.49
C ILE A 198 -8.05 -0.66 22.88
N ASN A 199 -6.98 -0.02 23.34
CA ASN A 199 -6.33 -0.35 24.61
C ASN A 199 -6.03 -1.85 24.74
N GLY A 200 -5.59 -2.48 23.65
CA GLY A 200 -5.28 -3.92 23.58
C GLY A 200 -6.49 -4.85 23.43
N ILE A 201 -7.72 -4.33 23.37
CA ILE A 201 -8.95 -5.14 23.29
C ILE A 201 -9.52 -5.06 21.86
N PRO A 202 -9.93 -6.20 21.24
CA PRO A 202 -10.61 -6.20 19.94
C PRO A 202 -11.77 -5.21 19.86
N ALA A 203 -11.76 -4.36 18.83
CA ALA A 203 -12.81 -3.40 18.56
C ALA A 203 -14.18 -4.06 18.30
N ASN A 204 -15.24 -3.34 18.63
CA ASN A 204 -16.62 -3.72 18.32
C ASN A 204 -16.99 -3.32 16.87
N ILE A 205 -17.87 -4.10 16.22
CA ILE A 205 -18.37 -3.87 14.86
C ILE A 205 -19.08 -2.52 14.68
N ASN A 206 -19.67 -1.96 15.73
CA ASN A 206 -20.43 -0.72 15.69
C ASN A 206 -19.54 0.54 15.66
N MET A 207 -18.22 0.38 15.64
CA MET A 207 -17.29 1.48 15.46
C MET A 207 -17.24 1.94 14.00
N PRO A 208 -16.79 3.17 13.71
CA PRO A 208 -16.59 3.63 12.34
C PRO A 208 -15.73 2.65 11.53
N ASP A 209 -16.09 2.43 10.27
CA ASP A 209 -15.40 1.48 9.38
C ASP A 209 -13.91 1.73 9.30
N PHE A 210 -13.51 3.00 9.34
CA PHE A 210 -12.13 3.43 9.25
C PHE A 210 -11.76 4.44 10.34
N VAL A 211 -10.68 4.14 11.08
CA VAL A 211 -10.10 5.03 12.09
C VAL A 211 -8.57 4.91 12.00
N GLY A 212 -7.84 6.03 11.97
CA GLY A 212 -6.38 5.98 12.01
C GLY A 212 -5.84 5.38 13.32
N PRO A 213 -4.64 4.78 13.33
CA PRO A 213 -3.99 4.39 14.58
C PRO A 213 -3.69 5.61 15.45
N THR A 214 -3.74 5.42 16.76
CA THR A 214 -3.44 6.40 17.80
C THR A 214 -2.71 5.69 18.95
N ASP A 215 -2.37 6.39 20.03
CA ASP A 215 -1.78 5.77 21.22
C ASP A 215 -2.70 4.69 21.84
N SER A 216 -4.01 4.83 21.69
CA SER A 216 -5.01 3.89 22.19
C SER A 216 -5.53 2.93 21.12
N ILE A 217 -5.40 3.25 19.84
CA ILE A 217 -5.93 2.45 18.72
C ILE A 217 -4.77 1.87 17.93
N THR A 218 -4.61 0.55 17.98
CA THR A 218 -3.55 -0.15 17.25
C THR A 218 -4.12 -1.17 16.28
N TYR A 219 -3.28 -1.57 15.32
CA TYR A 219 -3.61 -2.56 14.30
C TYR A 219 -2.52 -3.61 14.21
N GLU A 220 -2.92 -4.87 14.23
CA GLU A 220 -2.03 -6.01 14.05
C GLU A 220 -2.57 -7.03 13.04
N PRO A 221 -1.69 -7.68 12.26
CA PRO A 221 -2.11 -8.67 11.29
C PRO A 221 -2.63 -9.93 11.99
N ARG A 222 -3.82 -10.40 11.57
CA ARG A 222 -4.37 -11.69 12.02
C ARG A 222 -4.86 -12.55 10.87
N CYS A 223 -4.70 -13.86 11.00
CA CYS A 223 -5.38 -14.80 10.10
C CYS A 223 -6.88 -14.84 10.44
N SER A 224 -7.69 -15.37 9.52
CA SER A 224 -9.14 -15.46 9.70
C SER A 224 -9.55 -16.23 10.96
N ASP A 225 -8.78 -17.25 11.36
CA ASP A 225 -9.04 -18.06 12.57
C ASP A 225 -8.86 -17.24 13.87
N CYS A 226 -8.00 -16.22 13.86
CA CYS A 226 -7.64 -15.43 15.03
C CYS A 226 -8.29 -14.04 15.06
N LEU A 227 -8.98 -13.66 13.99
CA LEU A 227 -9.70 -12.39 13.91
C LEU A 227 -10.91 -12.43 14.85
N ILE A 228 -11.05 -11.40 15.68
CA ILE A 228 -12.16 -11.24 16.60
C ILE A 228 -12.89 -9.96 16.24
N VAL A 229 -14.11 -10.13 15.74
CA VAL A 229 -15.04 -9.03 15.48
C VAL A 229 -16.24 -9.21 16.40
N LYS A 230 -16.28 -8.44 17.49
CA LYS A 230 -17.39 -8.51 18.46
C LYS A 230 -18.58 -7.72 17.92
N LYS A 231 -19.76 -8.32 17.93
CA LYS A 231 -21.02 -7.58 17.74
C LYS A 231 -21.35 -6.80 19.00
#